data_AF-A0A359LV60-F1
#
_entry.id   AF-A0A359LV60-F1
#
_cell.length_a   1.000
_cell.length_b   1.000
_cell.length_c   1.000
_cell.angle_alpha   90.00
_cell.angle_beta   90.00
_cell.angle_gamma   90.00
#
_symmetry.space_group_name_H-M   'P 1'
#
loop_
_entity.id
_entity.type
_entity.pdbx_description
1 polymer ?
#
loop_
_entity_poly.entity_id
_entity_poly.type
_entity_poly.pdbx_seq_one_letter_code
_entity_poly.pdbx_strand_id
1 'polypeptide(L)'
;GALPSLVSNPSLVSNQGSAPGGSFTAILIDTLNTPGTDQSFVRDRAAAFLKEARPGDRVAIYLLGRTFAILHDFSSDLAALQAKLA
;
A
#
# COMPACT_ATOMS: atom_id res chain seq x y z
N GLY A 1 -17.34 5.55 -36.62
CA GLY A 1 -16.14 6.37 -36.79
C GLY A 1 -15.24 6.12 -35.62
N ALA A 2 -14.01 5.63 -35.86
CA ALA A 2 -13.05 5.35 -34.80
C ALA A 2 -12.55 6.67 -34.16
N LEU A 3 -12.40 6.67 -32.84
CA LEU A 3 -11.81 7.79 -32.09
C LEU A 3 -10.30 7.90 -32.39
N PRO A 4 -9.73 9.11 -32.39
CA PRO A 4 -8.40 9.36 -32.90
C PRO A 4 -7.31 8.80 -31.96
N SER A 5 -6.26 8.28 -32.58
CA SER A 5 -5.05 7.79 -31.92
C SER A 5 -4.41 8.89 -31.09
N LEU A 6 -4.18 8.63 -29.80
CA LEU A 6 -3.39 9.49 -28.92
C LEU A 6 -1.95 9.52 -29.46
N VAL A 7 -1.61 10.62 -30.12
CA VAL A 7 -0.25 11.00 -30.50
C VAL A 7 0.65 10.88 -29.27
N SER A 8 1.63 9.98 -29.36
CA SER A 8 2.63 9.75 -28.32
C SER A 8 3.49 11.01 -28.20
N ASN A 9 3.30 11.76 -27.12
CA ASN A 9 4.16 12.87 -26.76
C ASN A 9 5.52 12.28 -26.28
N PRO A 10 6.65 12.53 -26.96
CA PRO A 10 7.92 11.85 -26.69
C PRO A 10 8.56 12.19 -25.33
N SER A 11 7.93 13.03 -24.51
CA SER A 11 8.34 13.33 -23.13
C SER A 11 7.64 12.46 -22.08
N LEU A 12 6.76 11.54 -22.48
CA LEU A 12 6.08 10.61 -21.57
C LEU A 12 6.77 9.24 -21.59
N VAL A 13 7.71 9.04 -20.66
CA VAL A 13 8.11 7.69 -20.26
C VAL A 13 7.13 7.23 -19.18
N SER A 14 6.24 6.31 -19.53
CA SER A 14 5.34 5.67 -18.57
C SER A 14 5.81 4.24 -18.32
N ASN A 15 6.12 3.92 -17.06
CA ASN A 15 6.37 2.55 -16.62
C ASN A 15 5.09 1.70 -16.54
N GLN A 16 3.92 2.31 -16.79
CA GLN A 16 2.61 1.65 -16.70
C GLN A 16 2.46 0.59 -17.81
N GLY A 17 3.13 -0.55 -17.64
CA GLY A 17 2.64 -1.80 -18.17
C GLY A 17 1.23 -2.01 -17.61
N SER A 18 0.33 -2.61 -18.41
CA SER A 18 -1.07 -2.86 -18.06
C SER A 18 -1.20 -3.25 -16.59
N ALA A 19 -1.55 -2.29 -15.73
CA ALA A 19 -1.59 -2.53 -14.30
C ALA A 19 -2.71 -3.55 -14.09
N PRO A 20 -2.46 -4.70 -13.42
CA PRO A 20 -3.56 -5.53 -12.98
C PRO A 20 -4.52 -4.65 -12.19
N GLY A 21 -5.82 -4.76 -12.46
CA GLY A 21 -6.81 -3.89 -11.83
C GLY A 21 -6.65 -3.90 -10.30
N GLY A 22 -6.68 -2.71 -9.69
CA GLY A 22 -6.44 -2.52 -8.25
C GLY A 22 -5.41 -1.43 -7.97
N SER A 23 -5.48 -0.84 -6.78
CA SER A 23 -4.54 0.18 -6.31
C SER A 23 -3.35 -0.44 -5.57
N PHE A 24 -2.20 0.25 -5.58
CA PHE A 24 -1.05 -0.09 -4.75
C PHE A 24 -0.94 0.92 -3.61
N THR A 25 -1.03 0.45 -2.38
CA THR A 25 -0.91 1.30 -1.18
C THR A 25 0.24 0.82 -0.29
N ALA A 26 1.13 1.73 0.10
CA ALA A 26 2.16 1.44 1.10
C ALA A 26 1.83 2.17 2.41
N ILE A 27 1.80 1.43 3.51
CA ILE A 27 1.61 1.98 4.86
C ILE A 27 2.97 1.95 5.56
N LEU A 28 3.46 3.12 5.99
CA LEU A 28 4.65 3.23 6.83
C LEU A 28 4.22 3.56 8.26
N ILE A 29 4.52 2.66 9.19
CA ILE A 29 4.27 2.85 10.61
C ILE A 29 5.54 3.44 11.25
N ASP A 30 5.45 4.68 11.74
CA ASP A 30 6.52 5.33 12.47
C ASP A 30 6.52 4.87 13.93
N THR A 31 7.50 4.04 14.29
CA THR A 31 7.72 3.57 15.66
C THR A 31 8.78 4.38 16.39
N LEU A 32 9.50 5.26 15.69
CA LEU A 32 10.57 6.08 16.24
C LEU A 32 10.01 7.35 16.90
N ASN A 33 9.01 7.97 16.29
CA ASN A 33 8.42 9.22 16.76
C ASN A 33 7.05 9.04 17.43
N THR A 34 6.44 7.84 17.36
CA THR A 34 5.15 7.57 17.99
C THR A 34 5.32 6.84 19.33
N PRO A 35 4.85 7.43 20.45
CA PRO A 35 4.90 6.79 21.77
C PRO A 35 4.23 5.41 21.77
N GLY A 36 4.75 4.48 22.58
CA GLY A 36 4.22 3.11 22.64
C GLY A 36 2.72 3.01 22.98
N THR A 37 2.19 3.97 23.76
CA THR A 37 0.76 4.06 24.08
C THR A 37 -0.12 4.34 22.86
N ASP A 38 0.42 4.97 21.83
CA ASP A 38 -0.32 5.35 20.62
C ASP A 38 -0.09 4.34 19.48
N GLN A 39 0.87 3.42 19.63
CA GLN A 39 1.16 2.42 18.60
C GLN A 39 0.01 1.42 18.40
N SER A 40 -0.73 1.07 19.47
CA SER A 40 -1.94 0.25 19.35
C SER A 40 -2.99 0.93 18.47
N PHE A 41 -3.22 2.22 18.70
CA PHE A 41 -4.14 3.01 17.88
C PHE A 41 -3.71 3.07 16.41
N VAL A 42 -2.41 3.23 16.12
CA VAL A 42 -1.90 3.20 14.73
C VAL A 42 -2.14 1.85 14.06
N ARG A 43 -1.91 0.74 14.78
CA ARG A 43 -2.18 -0.61 14.27
C ARG A 43 -3.66 -0.83 14.00
N ASP A 44 -4.53 -0.36 14.91
CA ASP A 44 -5.99 -0.46 14.74
C ASP A 44 -6.47 0.30 13.51
N ARG A 45 -5.90 1.48 13.23
CA ARG A 45 -6.22 2.26 12.03
C ARG A 45 -5.73 1.59 10.75
N ALA A 46 -4.53 1.01 10.77
CA ALA A 46 -4.05 0.22 9.65
C ALA A 46 -4.96 -1.01 9.41
N ALA A 47 -5.37 -1.70 10.47
CA ALA A 47 -6.28 -2.84 10.37
C ALA A 47 -7.67 -2.43 9.86
N ALA A 48 -8.18 -1.26 10.28
CA ALA A 48 -9.44 -0.71 9.77
C ALA A 48 -9.36 -0.39 8.27
N PHE A 49 -8.26 0.24 7.81
CA PHE A 49 -8.03 0.49 6.39
C PHE A 49 -8.04 -0.81 5.57
N LEU A 50 -7.36 -1.87 6.04
CA LEU A 50 -7.33 -3.15 5.35
C LEU A 50 -8.71 -3.82 5.22
N LYS A 51 -9.69 -3.47 6.08
CA LYS A 51 -11.07 -3.96 5.97
C LYS A 51 -11.86 -3.26 4.87
N GLU A 52 -11.46 -2.05 4.48
CA GLU A 52 -12.11 -1.23 3.46
C GLU A 52 -11.47 -1.37 2.08
N ALA A 53 -10.27 -1.96 2.00
CA ALA A 53 -9.56 -2.22 0.76
C ALA A 53 -10.35 -3.21 -0.14
N ARG A 54 -10.31 -2.95 -1.45
CA ARG A 54 -11.09 -3.70 -2.43
C ARG A 54 -10.34 -4.97 -2.86
N PRO A 55 -11.05 -6.03 -3.28
CA PRO A 55 -10.42 -7.15 -3.95
C PRO A 55 -9.59 -6.67 -5.14
N GLY A 56 -8.31 -7.09 -5.19
CA GLY A 56 -7.35 -6.66 -6.21
C GLY A 56 -6.43 -5.51 -5.77
N ASP A 57 -6.79 -4.76 -4.72
CA ASP A 57 -5.86 -3.83 -4.09
C ASP A 57 -4.68 -4.59 -3.49
N ARG A 58 -3.49 -3.99 -3.59
CA ARG A 58 -2.26 -4.53 -3.05
C ARG A 58 -1.72 -3.58 -2.00
N VAL A 59 -1.48 -4.11 -0.81
CA VAL A 59 -1.00 -3.31 0.32
C VAL A 59 0.33 -3.87 0.82
N ALA A 60 1.28 -2.97 1.09
CA ALA A 60 2.52 -3.26 1.79
C ALA A 60 2.52 -2.53 3.14
N ILE A 61 3.16 -3.13 4.15
CA ILE A 61 3.33 -2.52 5.48
C ILE A 61 4.80 -2.54 5.86
N TYR A 62 5.32 -1.35 6.16
CA TYR A 62 6.68 -1.10 6.56
C TYR A 62 6.72 -0.45 7.94
N LEU A 63 7.82 -0.69 8.66
CA LEU A 63 8.09 -0.09 9.96
C LEU A 63 9.28 0.85 9.83
N LEU A 64 9.09 2.11 10.22
CA LEU A 64 10.16 3.06 10.44
C LEU A 64 10.51 3.02 11.93
N GLY A 65 11.60 2.34 12.27
CA GLY A 65 12.22 2.40 13.59
C GLY A 65 13.64 2.95 13.49
N ARG A 66 14.48 2.59 14.46
CA ARG A 66 15.94 2.80 14.36
C ARG A 66 16.55 2.15 13.12
N THR A 67 15.89 1.11 12.63
CA THR A 67 16.12 0.49 11.34
C THR A 67 14.80 0.42 10.58
N PHE A 68 14.86 0.49 9.26
CA PHE A 68 13.72 0.20 8.41
C PHE A 68 13.46 -1.31 8.37
N ALA A 69 12.22 -1.74 8.56
CA ALA A 69 11.85 -3.15 8.50
C ALA A 69 10.62 -3.36 7.60
N ILE A 70 10.67 -4.45 6.82
CA ILE A 70 9.55 -4.91 6.00
C ILE A 70 8.71 -5.85 6.86
N LEU A 71 7.51 -5.41 7.24
CA LEU A 71 6.55 -6.27 7.94
C LEU A 71 5.82 -7.17 6.94
N HIS A 72 5.47 -6.59 5.79
CA HIS A 72 4.93 -7.29 4.62
C HIS A 72 5.17 -6.46 3.35
N ASP A 73 5.61 -7.11 2.28
CA ASP A 73 5.67 -6.50 0.94
C ASP A 73 4.29 -6.48 0.29
N PHE A 74 4.14 -5.87 -0.88
CA PHE A 74 2.85 -5.74 -1.57
C PHE A 74 2.18 -7.09 -1.80
N SER A 75 0.99 -7.24 -1.22
CA SER A 75 0.16 -8.43 -1.37
C SER A 75 -1.31 -8.08 -1.51
N SER A 76 -2.04 -8.91 -2.24
CA SER A 76 -3.50 -8.89 -2.29
C SER A 76 -4.15 -9.78 -1.22
N ASP A 77 -3.36 -10.50 -0.41
CA ASP A 77 -3.85 -11.26 0.75
C ASP A 77 -4.00 -10.33 1.97
N LEU A 78 -5.11 -9.59 1.98
CA LEU A 78 -5.42 -8.62 3.03
C LEU A 78 -5.65 -9.28 4.39
N ALA A 79 -6.09 -10.54 4.43
CA ALA A 79 -6.30 -11.28 5.67
C ALA A 79 -4.98 -11.65 6.35
N ALA A 80 -4.00 -12.16 5.58
CA ALA A 80 -2.65 -12.39 6.09
C ALA A 80 -1.99 -11.10 6.59
N LEU A 81 -2.28 -9.97 5.95
CA LEU A 81 -1.77 -8.67 6.35
C LEU A 81 -2.38 -8.16 7.66
N GLN A 82 -3.70 -8.33 7.84
CA GLN A 82 -4.38 -8.00 9.10
C GLN A 82 -3.82 -8.80 10.28
N ALA A 83 -3.51 -10.09 10.09
CA ALA A 83 -2.93 -10.93 11.14
C ALA A 83 -1.57 -10.45 11.65
N LYS A 84 -0.82 -9.65 10.86
CA LYS A 84 0.46 -9.06 11.25
C LYS A 84 0.33 -7.79 12.07
N LEU A 85 -0.88 -7.21 12.13
CA LEU A 85 -1.17 -6.00 12.88
C LEU A 85 -1.73 -6.28 14.28
N ALA A 86 -2.09 -7.53 14.57
CA ALA A 86 -2.55 -8.00 15.88
C ALA A 86 -1.44 -8.02 16.94
#